data_AF-A0A4Y0BF42-F1
#
_entry.id   AF-A0A4Y0BF42-F1
#
_cell.length_a   1.000
_cell.length_b   1.000
_cell.length_c   1.000
_cell.angle_alpha   90.00
_cell.angle_beta   90.00
_cell.angle_gamma   90.00
#
_symmetry.space_group_name_H-M   'P 1'
#
loop_
_entity.id
_entity.type
_entity.pdbx_description
1 polymer ?
#
loop_
_entity_poly.entity_id
_entity_poly.type
_entity_poly.pdbx_seq_one_letter_code
_entity_poly.pdbx_strand_id
1 'polypeptide(L)'
;MTGSYPDKSGYLKLFAFRADLEEGIRDNLKVCLWRRDGSSLLQKYFRDKSVDASTPQFTSSMVYSCWEDKQADKYMEVKVRCIEQSKQLRVQIIDVEATESRAKEEYQKYVEKYGKTIEDHDTDRSNGNRSGSASSGAKKTHDHGSNNGDNDNEEGDGEHDQDDEEYDAEEPDDEMQGVEGSDDPSQEE
;
A
#
# COMPACT_ATOMS: atom_id res chain seq x y z
N MET A 1 9.54 6.14 21.29
CA MET A 1 8.53 6.79 20.42
C MET A 1 9.24 7.32 19.19
N THR A 2 9.44 6.48 18.17
CA THR A 2 10.23 6.86 16.99
C THR A 2 9.30 7.13 15.81
N GLY A 3 9.04 8.44 15.60
CA GLY A 3 9.07 9.06 14.29
C GLY A 3 8.03 8.63 13.26
N SER A 4 6.73 8.74 13.59
CA SER A 4 5.73 8.86 12.53
C SER A 4 6.10 10.08 11.66
N TYR A 5 6.54 11.19 12.24
CA TYR A 5 6.86 12.39 11.48
C TYR A 5 8.32 12.44 11.01
N PRO A 6 8.61 13.15 9.91
CA PRO A 6 9.98 13.41 9.47
C PRO A 6 10.77 14.06 10.61
N ASP A 7 12.06 13.72 10.71
CA ASP A 7 12.94 14.38 11.65
C ASP A 7 13.18 15.86 11.26
N LYS A 8 13.90 16.60 12.11
CA LYS A 8 14.24 18.02 11.86
C LYS A 8 15.01 18.25 10.55
N SER A 9 15.62 17.21 10.00
CA SER A 9 16.35 17.25 8.73
C SER A 9 15.51 16.77 7.54
N GLY A 10 14.22 16.47 7.76
CA GLY A 10 13.29 15.99 6.75
C GLY A 10 13.46 14.52 6.38
N TYR A 11 14.07 13.71 7.24
CA TYR A 11 14.26 12.28 7.00
C TYR A 11 13.21 11.42 7.69
N LEU A 12 12.88 10.31 7.05
CA LEU A 12 12.02 9.26 7.57
C LEU A 12 12.74 7.91 7.57
N LYS A 13 12.37 7.06 8.52
CA LYS A 13 12.72 5.65 8.57
C LYS A 13 11.52 4.84 8.09
N LEU A 14 11.67 4.17 6.96
CA LEU A 14 10.68 3.25 6.42
C LEU A 14 11.22 1.82 6.46
N PHE A 15 10.38 0.84 6.14
CA PHE A 15 10.72 -0.57 6.20
C PHE A 15 10.36 -1.27 4.89
N ALA A 16 11.28 -2.01 4.31
CA ALA A 16 11.02 -2.90 3.17
C ALA A 16 10.89 -4.34 3.67
N PHE A 17 9.92 -5.10 3.15
CA PHE A 17 9.82 -6.53 3.46
C PHE A 17 10.93 -7.27 2.72
N ARG A 18 11.72 -8.08 3.44
CA ARG A 18 12.94 -8.68 2.86
C ARG A 18 12.65 -9.65 1.72
N ALA A 19 11.50 -10.33 1.73
CA ALA A 19 11.13 -11.24 0.65
C ALA A 19 10.91 -10.52 -0.69
N ASP A 20 10.51 -9.25 -0.66
CA ASP A 20 10.25 -8.45 -1.87
C ASP A 20 11.55 -7.96 -2.54
N LEU A 21 12.71 -8.20 -1.94
CA LEU A 21 14.00 -7.64 -2.37
C LEU A 21 14.80 -8.55 -3.31
N GLU A 22 14.20 -9.59 -3.89
CA GLU A 22 14.87 -10.53 -4.81
C GLU A 22 15.57 -9.81 -5.97
N GLU A 23 14.89 -8.84 -6.58
CA GLU A 23 15.40 -8.03 -7.69
C GLU A 23 16.12 -6.75 -7.22
N GLY A 24 16.38 -6.62 -5.91
CA GLY A 24 16.84 -5.38 -5.29
C GLY A 24 15.70 -4.40 -5.01
N ILE A 25 16.07 -3.17 -4.62
CA ILE A 25 15.12 -2.09 -4.27
C ILE A 25 15.10 -0.97 -5.31
N ARG A 26 16.18 -0.79 -6.07
CA ARG A 26 16.34 0.29 -7.04
C ARG A 26 15.39 0.17 -8.23
N ASP A 27 15.50 -0.96 -8.91
CA ASP A 27 14.83 -1.25 -10.19
C ASP A 27 13.53 -2.04 -10.00
N ASN A 28 13.30 -2.58 -8.80
CA ASN A 28 12.11 -3.38 -8.51
C ASN A 28 10.89 -2.49 -8.26
N LEU A 29 10.01 -2.42 -9.27
CA LEU A 29 8.78 -1.61 -9.22
C LEU A 29 7.68 -2.18 -8.32
N LYS A 30 7.84 -3.41 -7.81
CA LYS A 30 6.87 -4.06 -6.92
C LYS A 30 7.17 -3.80 -5.45
N VAL A 31 8.40 -3.40 -5.11
CA VAL A 31 8.79 -3.11 -3.73
C VAL A 31 7.93 -2.00 -3.16
N CYS A 32 7.43 -2.26 -1.97
CA CYS A 32 6.72 -1.28 -1.15
C CYS A 32 7.53 -0.96 0.09
N LEU A 33 7.38 0.27 0.58
CA LEU A 33 7.93 0.69 1.85
C LEU A 33 6.80 0.86 2.86
N TRP A 34 7.13 0.68 4.13
CA TRP A 34 6.16 0.69 5.22
C TRP A 34 6.61 1.65 6.32
N ARG A 35 5.68 2.48 6.80
CA ARG A 35 5.89 3.42 7.91
C ARG A 35 5.10 2.94 9.11
N ARG A 36 5.74 2.82 10.28
CA ARG A 36 5.01 2.66 11.54
C ARG A 36 4.34 3.98 11.91
N ASP A 37 3.03 3.97 12.10
CA ASP A 37 2.27 5.18 12.46
C ASP A 37 2.22 5.44 13.97
N GLY A 38 2.60 4.43 14.78
CA GLY A 38 2.57 4.47 16.24
C GLY A 38 1.41 3.70 16.86
N SER A 39 0.42 3.29 16.06
CA SER A 39 -0.84 2.66 16.49
C SER A 39 -0.94 1.19 16.03
N SER A 40 0.16 0.45 16.11
CA SER A 40 0.27 -0.93 15.59
C SER A 40 -0.17 -1.08 14.13
N LEU A 41 -0.11 -0.01 13.32
CA LEU A 41 -0.34 -0.07 11.89
C LEU A 41 0.92 0.27 11.11
N LEU A 42 0.98 -0.26 9.90
CA LEU A 42 1.92 0.10 8.86
C LEU A 42 1.19 0.82 7.75
N GLN A 43 1.58 2.08 7.47
CA GLN A 43 1.15 2.78 6.27
C GLN A 43 2.01 2.34 5.08
N LYS A 44 1.38 1.98 3.96
CA LYS A 44 2.08 1.54 2.75
C LYS A 44 2.51 2.73 1.88
N TYR A 45 3.70 2.64 1.31
CA TYR A 45 4.28 3.57 0.33
C TYR A 45 4.58 2.82 -0.96
N PHE A 46 4.02 3.29 -2.07
CA PHE A 46 4.17 2.65 -3.38
C PHE A 46 5.31 3.27 -4.18
N ARG A 47 6.07 2.44 -4.90
CA ARG A 47 7.08 2.90 -5.85
C ARG A 47 6.43 3.72 -6.96
N ASP A 48 6.92 4.93 -7.17
CA ASP A 48 6.54 5.74 -8.32
C ASP A 48 7.23 5.19 -9.58
N LYS A 49 6.42 4.66 -10.51
CA LYS A 49 6.88 4.02 -11.75
C LYS A 49 7.28 5.03 -12.83
N SER A 50 6.91 6.31 -12.65
CA SER A 50 7.24 7.37 -13.60
C SER A 50 8.61 8.00 -13.33
N VAL A 51 9.19 7.71 -12.16
CA VAL A 51 10.48 8.27 -11.72
C VAL A 51 11.61 7.29 -12.01
N ASP A 52 12.73 7.83 -12.46
CA ASP A 52 13.94 7.10 -12.79
C ASP A 52 14.45 6.20 -11.65
N ALA A 53 15.09 5.09 -12.01
CA ALA A 53 15.63 4.14 -11.05
C ALA A 53 16.83 4.69 -10.27
N SER A 54 17.56 5.69 -10.80
CA SER A 54 18.69 6.32 -10.10
C SER A 54 18.28 7.12 -8.86
N THR A 55 17.02 7.58 -8.79
CA THR A 55 16.48 8.34 -7.67
C THR A 55 15.12 7.79 -7.22
N PRO A 56 15.06 6.57 -6.65
CA PRO A 56 13.79 5.93 -6.34
C PRO A 56 12.90 6.77 -5.42
N GLN A 57 11.69 7.04 -5.88
CA GLN A 57 10.66 7.76 -5.16
C GLN A 57 9.48 6.87 -4.82
N PHE A 58 8.88 7.16 -3.67
CA PHE A 58 7.72 6.46 -3.15
C PHE A 58 6.69 7.45 -2.63
N THR A 59 5.43 7.07 -2.75
CA THR A 59 4.30 7.91 -2.38
C THR A 59 3.46 7.21 -1.32
N SER A 60 3.12 7.91 -0.24
CA SER A 60 2.28 7.37 0.83
C SER A 60 0.90 7.01 0.30
N SER A 61 0.33 5.92 0.78
CA SER A 61 -1.05 5.54 0.50
C SER A 61 -1.94 5.71 1.73
N MET A 62 -3.25 5.68 1.51
CA MET A 62 -4.24 5.57 2.57
C MET A 62 -4.42 4.13 3.07
N VAL A 63 -3.66 3.17 2.53
CA VAL A 63 -3.76 1.76 2.88
C VAL A 63 -2.86 1.47 4.09
N TYR A 64 -3.48 0.87 5.10
CA TYR A 64 -2.80 0.43 6.31
C TYR A 64 -2.92 -1.07 6.48
N SER A 65 -1.90 -1.66 7.10
CA SER A 65 -1.91 -3.07 7.49
C SER A 65 -1.53 -3.19 8.96
N CYS A 66 -2.07 -4.19 9.66
CA CYS A 66 -1.71 -4.44 11.05
C CYS A 66 -0.23 -4.81 11.16
N TRP A 67 0.45 -4.20 12.12
CA TRP A 67 1.83 -4.50 12.49
C TRP A 67 1.86 -5.46 13.66
N GLU A 68 2.62 -6.55 13.51
CA GLU A 68 2.97 -7.43 14.61
C GLU A 68 4.47 -7.33 14.87
N ASP A 69 4.88 -6.85 16.05
CA ASP A 69 6.29 -6.66 16.39
C ASP A 69 7.12 -7.97 16.27
N LYS A 70 6.49 -9.14 16.41
CA LYS A 70 7.14 -10.46 16.22
C LYS A 70 7.71 -10.69 14.82
N GLN A 71 7.29 -9.88 13.83
CA GLN A 71 7.73 -9.98 12.44
C GLN A 71 8.73 -8.89 12.05
N ALA A 72 9.16 -8.04 13.01
CA ALA A 72 10.08 -6.94 12.74
C ALA A 72 11.40 -7.37 12.08
N ASP A 73 11.87 -8.57 12.39
CA ASP A 73 13.08 -9.17 11.84
C ASP A 73 12.97 -9.54 10.35
N LYS A 74 11.75 -9.59 9.80
CA LYS A 74 11.51 -9.82 8.36
C LYS A 74 11.63 -8.55 7.52
N TYR A 75 11.88 -7.40 8.14
CA TYR A 75 11.97 -6.12 7.46
C TYR A 75 13.39 -5.55 7.48
N MET A 76 13.72 -4.72 6.50
CA MET A 76 14.93 -3.92 6.41
C MET A 76 14.58 -2.44 6.55
N GLU A 77 15.23 -1.71 7.47
CA GLU A 77 15.03 -0.26 7.63
C GLU A 77 15.66 0.51 6.46
N VAL A 78 14.89 1.31 5.74
CA VAL A 78 15.32 2.20 4.65
C VAL A 78 15.24 3.66 5.10
N LYS A 79 16.35 4.40 4.95
CA LYS A 79 16.38 5.83 5.23
C LYS A 79 16.00 6.61 3.98
N VAL A 80 14.97 7.45 4.09
CA VAL A 80 14.45 8.25 2.98
C VAL A 80 14.38 9.72 3.38
N ARG A 81 14.34 10.61 2.39
CA ARG A 81 14.10 12.04 2.56
C ARG A 81 12.70 12.39 2.07
N CYS A 82 11.96 13.18 2.82
CA CYS A 82 10.73 13.78 2.33
C CYS A 82 11.06 14.84 1.27
N ILE A 83 10.50 14.66 0.08
CA ILE A 83 10.63 15.61 -1.03
C ILE A 83 9.35 16.42 -1.23
N GLU A 84 8.22 15.94 -0.72
CA GLU A 84 6.94 16.66 -0.71
C GLU A 84 6.17 16.35 0.58
N GLN A 85 5.65 17.38 1.22
CA GLN A 85 4.90 17.31 2.48
C GLN A 85 3.48 17.89 2.31
N SER A 86 2.82 17.54 1.21
CA SER A 86 1.43 17.91 0.92
C SER A 86 0.46 16.83 1.43
N LYS A 87 -0.77 16.80 0.91
CA LYS A 87 -1.80 15.80 1.27
C LYS A 87 -1.29 14.36 1.11
N GLN A 88 -0.35 14.12 0.19
CA GLN A 88 0.28 12.82 -0.01
C GLN A 88 1.80 12.95 0.11
N LEU A 89 2.39 12.28 1.11
CA LEU A 89 3.83 12.36 1.35
C LEU A 89 4.60 11.64 0.25
N ARG A 90 5.53 12.34 -0.39
CA ARG A 90 6.51 11.75 -1.30
C ARG A 90 7.88 11.73 -0.67
N VAL A 91 8.56 10.60 -0.85
CA VAL A 91 9.87 10.35 -0.27
C VAL A 91 10.82 9.79 -1.31
N GLN A 92 12.12 10.05 -1.13
CA GLN A 92 13.19 9.55 -1.99
C GLN A 92 14.24 8.81 -1.17
N ILE A 93 14.77 7.72 -1.70
CA ILE A 93 15.94 7.05 -1.11
C ILE A 93 17.17 7.96 -1.24
N ILE A 94 17.92 8.14 -0.15
CA ILE A 94 19.06 9.06 -0.10
C ILE A 94 20.30 8.42 -0.72
N ASP A 95 20.73 7.31 -0.15
CA ASP A 95 21.91 6.56 -0.57
C ASP A 95 21.48 5.31 -1.30
N VAL A 96 21.16 5.48 -2.59
CA VAL A 96 20.57 4.43 -3.41
C VAL A 96 21.54 3.27 -3.63
N GLU A 97 22.84 3.53 -3.74
CA GLU A 97 23.86 2.50 -3.91
C GLU A 97 24.09 1.67 -2.65
N ALA A 98 24.24 2.30 -1.49
CA ALA A 98 24.38 1.56 -0.24
C ALA A 98 23.10 0.80 0.10
N THR A 99 21.93 1.42 -0.11
CA THR A 99 20.63 0.77 0.16
C THR A 99 20.41 -0.43 -0.75
N GLU A 100 20.77 -0.33 -2.03
CA GLU A 100 20.66 -1.43 -3.00
C GLU A 100 21.58 -2.61 -2.65
N SER A 101 22.83 -2.32 -2.29
CA SER A 101 23.79 -3.36 -1.89
C SER A 101 23.28 -4.11 -0.66
N ARG A 102 22.82 -3.37 0.35
CA ARG A 102 22.24 -3.96 1.56
C ARG A 102 20.93 -4.70 1.29
N ALA A 103 20.10 -4.24 0.35
CA ALA A 103 18.86 -4.93 -0.01
C ALA A 103 19.12 -6.35 -0.50
N LYS A 104 20.12 -6.51 -1.38
CA LYS A 104 20.55 -7.81 -1.90
C LYS A 104 21.10 -8.72 -0.80
N GLU A 105 21.91 -8.17 0.12
CA GLU A 105 22.41 -8.91 1.28
C GLU A 105 21.29 -9.35 2.23
N GLU A 106 20.32 -8.48 2.51
CA GLU A 106 19.21 -8.80 3.40
C GLU A 106 18.23 -9.81 2.78
N TYR A 107 18.04 -9.78 1.46
CA TYR A 107 17.32 -10.83 0.74
C TYR A 107 18.03 -12.18 0.86
N GLN A 108 19.35 -12.20 0.64
CA GLN A 108 20.14 -13.43 0.76
C GLN A 108 20.04 -14.03 2.18
N LYS A 109 20.18 -13.21 3.23
CA LYS A 109 19.99 -13.64 4.62
C LYS A 109 18.56 -14.15 4.88
N TYR A 110 17.56 -13.53 4.25
CA TYR A 110 16.17 -13.96 4.37
C TYR A 110 15.99 -15.34 3.74
N VAL A 111 16.51 -15.57 2.54
CA VAL A 111 16.44 -16.87 1.85
C VAL A 111 17.18 -17.96 2.64
N GLU A 112 18.32 -17.64 3.26
CA GLU A 112 19.04 -18.59 4.10
C GLU A 112 18.25 -19.01 5.35
N LYS A 113 17.51 -18.07 5.96
CA LYS A 113 16.74 -18.32 7.18
C LYS A 113 15.37 -18.97 6.93
N TYR A 114 14.69 -18.58 5.86
CA TYR A 114 13.29 -18.95 5.59
C TYR A 114 13.09 -19.77 4.32
N GLY A 115 14.13 -19.96 3.51
CA GLY A 115 14.03 -20.52 2.16
C GLY A 115 13.59 -19.49 1.12
N LYS A 116 13.59 -19.89 -0.15
CA LYS A 116 12.92 -19.10 -1.19
C LYS A 116 11.41 -19.24 -1.02
N THR A 117 10.72 -18.11 -0.90
CA THR A 117 9.28 -18.05 -1.09
C THR A 117 9.00 -18.27 -2.58
N ILE A 118 8.70 -19.51 -2.95
CA ILE A 118 8.05 -19.84 -4.21
C ILE A 118 6.56 -19.69 -3.91
N GLU A 119 5.85 -18.87 -4.71
CA GLU A 119 4.39 -18.61 -4.69
C GLU A 119 3.93 -17.26 -4.09
N ASP A 120 3.37 -16.45 -4.99
CA ASP A 120 2.20 -15.57 -4.84
C ASP A 120 1.92 -15.02 -3.42
N HIS A 121 2.61 -13.95 -3.04
CA HIS A 121 2.07 -13.03 -2.04
C HIS A 121 0.97 -12.16 -2.66
N ASP A 122 -0.04 -12.81 -3.24
CA ASP A 122 -1.23 -12.22 -3.87
C ASP A 122 -2.52 -12.70 -3.19
N THR A 123 -2.45 -13.06 -1.90
CA THR A 123 -3.63 -13.31 -1.08
C THR A 123 -4.22 -11.99 -0.57
N ASP A 124 -4.54 -11.07 -1.49
CA ASP A 124 -5.58 -10.04 -1.32
C ASP A 124 -6.10 -9.53 -2.68
N ARG A 125 -6.21 -10.43 -3.67
CA ARG A 125 -6.81 -10.16 -4.99
C ARG A 125 -8.12 -10.90 -5.24
N SER A 126 -8.86 -11.24 -4.20
CA SER A 126 -10.21 -11.82 -4.37
C SER A 126 -11.26 -10.71 -4.52
N ASN A 127 -11.24 -10.00 -5.65
CA ASN A 127 -12.47 -9.44 -6.19
C ASN A 127 -13.16 -10.56 -6.99
N GLY A 128 -14.40 -10.84 -6.63
CA GLY A 128 -15.13 -12.02 -7.09
C GLY A 128 -15.31 -12.06 -8.61
N ASN A 129 -14.91 -13.18 -9.21
CA ASN A 129 -15.70 -13.78 -10.29
C ASN A 129 -15.47 -15.29 -10.33
N ARG A 130 -16.35 -16.03 -9.67
CA ARG A 130 -16.44 -17.48 -9.82
C ARG A 130 -17.12 -17.77 -11.15
N SER A 131 -16.34 -18.11 -12.17
CA SER A 131 -16.81 -18.94 -13.27
C SER A 131 -15.88 -20.14 -13.39
N GLY A 132 -16.43 -21.31 -13.09
CA GLY A 132 -15.75 -22.57 -13.32
C GLY A 132 -15.67 -22.86 -14.81
N SER A 133 -14.60 -23.51 -15.23
CA SER A 133 -14.66 -24.42 -16.37
C SER A 133 -13.66 -25.55 -16.20
N ALA A 134 -14.15 -26.70 -16.62
CA ALA A 134 -13.81 -28.00 -16.08
C ALA A 134 -12.57 -28.63 -16.72
N SER A 135 -12.03 -29.54 -15.92
CA SER A 135 -11.21 -30.70 -16.29
C SER A 135 -11.55 -31.34 -17.64
N SER A 136 -10.54 -31.52 -18.49
CA SER A 136 -10.52 -32.58 -19.51
C SER A 136 -9.91 -33.85 -18.91
N GLY A 137 -10.78 -34.79 -18.51
CA GLY A 137 -10.38 -36.11 -18.07
C GLY A 137 -10.17 -37.09 -19.24
N ALA A 138 -9.31 -38.08 -19.03
CA ALA A 138 -9.36 -39.33 -19.77
C ALA A 138 -8.92 -40.50 -18.87
N LYS A 139 -9.91 -41.25 -18.33
CA LYS A 139 -10.00 -42.73 -18.43
C LYS A 139 -11.18 -43.28 -17.61
N LYS A 140 -12.14 -43.86 -18.36
CA LYS A 140 -12.99 -45.07 -18.16
C LYS A 140 -13.04 -45.67 -16.74
N THR A 141 -14.17 -46.06 -16.16
CA THR A 141 -15.13 -47.11 -16.60
C THR A 141 -16.36 -47.22 -15.65
N HIS A 142 -17.47 -47.82 -16.17
CA HIS A 142 -18.64 -48.46 -15.49
C HIS A 142 -19.67 -47.54 -14.84
N ASP A 143 -20.88 -47.37 -15.39
CA ASP A 143 -22.07 -48.27 -15.52
C ASP A 143 -23.07 -48.10 -14.35
N HIS A 144 -24.38 -48.20 -14.69
CA HIS A 144 -25.60 -47.77 -13.97
C HIS A 144 -25.89 -46.26 -14.02
N GLY A 145 -27.05 -45.75 -14.47
CA GLY A 145 -28.33 -46.35 -14.82
C GLY A 145 -29.46 -45.37 -14.46
N SER A 146 -30.38 -45.15 -15.40
CA SER A 146 -31.73 -44.54 -15.25
C SER A 146 -31.93 -43.02 -15.02
N ASN A 147 -32.38 -42.39 -16.11
CA ASN A 147 -33.77 -41.92 -16.36
C ASN A 147 -34.30 -40.56 -15.82
N ASN A 148 -34.91 -39.82 -16.76
CA ASN A 148 -35.85 -38.67 -16.66
C ASN A 148 -35.35 -37.36 -16.02
N GLY A 149 -35.68 -36.16 -16.50
CA GLY A 149 -36.56 -35.63 -17.54
C GLY A 149 -36.35 -34.09 -17.48
N ASP A 150 -36.11 -33.41 -18.59
CA ASP A 150 -37.11 -32.61 -19.32
C ASP A 150 -37.90 -31.64 -18.42
N ASN A 151 -37.54 -30.35 -18.44
CA ASN A 151 -38.52 -29.27 -18.49
C ASN A 151 -37.89 -27.92 -18.89
N ASP A 152 -38.36 -27.40 -20.00
CA ASP A 152 -38.25 -26.02 -20.48
C ASP A 152 -38.89 -25.01 -19.50
N ASN A 153 -38.48 -23.74 -19.61
CA ASN A 153 -39.34 -22.61 -20.06
C ASN A 153 -39.24 -21.27 -19.28
N GLU A 154 -39.33 -20.18 -20.07
CA GLU A 154 -39.78 -18.79 -19.81
C GLU A 154 -38.93 -17.86 -18.90
N GLU A 155 -38.30 -16.81 -19.43
CA GLU A 155 -38.82 -15.46 -19.78
C GLU A 155 -39.15 -14.56 -18.57
N GLY A 156 -38.60 -13.34 -18.55
CA GLY A 156 -38.86 -12.35 -17.51
C GLY A 156 -38.02 -11.08 -17.65
N ASP A 157 -38.39 -10.25 -18.63
CA ASP A 157 -38.02 -8.85 -18.82
C ASP A 157 -38.53 -7.96 -17.66
N GLY A 158 -37.81 -6.87 -17.36
CA GLY A 158 -38.13 -5.95 -16.26
C GLY A 158 -37.15 -4.78 -16.15
N GLU A 159 -37.42 -3.73 -16.93
CA GLU A 159 -36.77 -2.42 -16.96
C GLU A 159 -37.09 -1.53 -15.73
N HIS A 160 -36.29 -0.45 -15.57
CA HIS A 160 -36.46 0.75 -14.72
C HIS A 160 -36.30 0.56 -13.18
N ASP A 161 -35.66 1.45 -12.42
CA ASP A 161 -35.76 2.92 -12.45
C ASP A 161 -34.49 3.62 -11.95
N GLN A 162 -34.33 4.86 -12.41
CA GLN A 162 -33.31 5.83 -12.01
C GLN A 162 -33.73 6.48 -10.68
N ASP A 163 -32.78 6.72 -9.77
CA ASP A 163 -32.90 7.80 -8.79
C ASP A 163 -31.51 8.40 -8.56
N ASP A 164 -31.33 9.58 -9.18
CA ASP A 164 -30.32 10.57 -8.85
C ASP A 164 -30.62 11.18 -7.48
N GLU A 165 -29.68 11.12 -6.53
CA GLU A 165 -29.67 12.04 -5.40
C GLU A 165 -28.31 12.73 -5.28
N GLU A 166 -28.28 13.93 -5.86
CA GLU A 166 -27.34 15.03 -5.68
C GLU A 166 -27.37 15.50 -4.21
N TYR A 167 -26.27 15.33 -3.47
CA TYR A 167 -26.12 15.91 -2.15
C TYR A 167 -25.18 17.12 -2.19
N ASP A 168 -25.82 18.22 -1.85
CA ASP A 168 -25.42 19.62 -1.85
C ASP A 168 -24.15 19.92 -1.02
N ALA A 169 -23.37 20.87 -1.51
CA ALA A 169 -22.13 21.32 -0.92
C ALA A 169 -22.38 22.56 -0.05
N GLU A 170 -22.26 22.42 1.27
CA GLU A 170 -22.27 23.55 2.20
C GLU A 170 -20.82 23.82 2.68
N GLU A 171 -20.20 24.86 2.13
CA GLU A 171 -19.01 25.50 2.74
C GLU A 171 -19.46 26.39 3.90
N PRO A 172 -18.87 26.27 5.11
CA PRO A 172 -18.94 27.34 6.09
C PRO A 172 -17.81 28.35 5.83
N ASP A 173 -18.23 29.48 5.29
CA ASP A 173 -17.54 30.78 5.28
C ASP A 173 -17.63 31.38 6.69
N ASP A 174 -16.49 31.59 7.36
CA ASP A 174 -16.40 32.33 8.62
C ASP A 174 -15.18 33.26 8.56
N GLU A 175 -15.32 34.33 7.77
CA GLU A 175 -14.57 35.57 7.95
C GLU A 175 -15.05 36.30 9.20
N MET A 176 -14.22 36.36 10.25
CA MET A 176 -14.35 37.38 11.31
C MET A 176 -13.08 38.21 11.40
N GLN A 177 -13.23 39.43 10.89
CA GLN A 177 -12.30 40.56 10.95
C GLN A 177 -12.20 41.16 12.38
N GLY A 178 -11.07 41.82 12.65
CA GLY A 178 -10.90 42.86 13.67
C GLY A 178 -10.33 42.35 15.01
N VAL A 179 -9.25 42.90 15.58
CA VAL A 179 -8.93 44.32 15.71
C VAL A 179 -7.41 44.53 15.85
N GLU A 180 -6.88 45.45 15.05
CA GLU A 180 -5.62 46.15 15.31
C GLU A 180 -5.85 47.27 16.34
N GLY A 181 -4.87 47.47 17.23
CA GLY A 181 -4.72 48.63 18.11
C GLY A 181 -3.65 48.32 19.16
N SER A 182 -2.40 48.77 19.00
CA SER A 182 -1.84 50.01 19.58
C SER A 182 -2.15 50.12 21.09
N ASP A 183 -1.16 50.17 22.01
CA ASP A 183 -0.18 51.24 22.16
C ASP A 183 1.08 50.81 22.95
N ASP A 184 2.16 51.57 22.70
CA ASP A 184 3.54 51.54 23.18
C ASP A 184 3.69 52.05 24.66
N PRO A 185 4.89 52.42 25.15
CA PRO A 185 5.78 51.71 26.07
C PRO A 185 5.71 52.22 27.53
N SER A 186 6.39 51.58 28.48
CA SER A 186 6.83 52.25 29.71
C SER A 186 8.18 51.71 30.17
N GLN A 187 9.19 52.57 30.07
CA GLN A 187 10.46 52.49 30.77
C GLN A 187 10.24 52.74 32.27
N GLU A 188 11.10 52.19 33.12
CA GLU A 188 11.58 52.76 34.39
C GLU A 188 12.75 51.86 34.85
N GLU A 189 13.99 52.32 34.59
CA GLU A 189 15.01 52.77 35.57
C GLU A 189 15.70 51.66 36.39
#